data_AF-A0A432X9V6-F1
#
_entry.id   AF-A0A432X9V6-F1
#
_cell.length_a   1.000
_cell.length_b   1.000
_cell.length_c   1.000
_cell.angle_alpha   90.00
_cell.angle_beta   90.00
_cell.angle_gamma   90.00
#
_symmetry.space_group_name_H-M   'P 1'
#
loop_
_entity.id
_entity.type
_entity.pdbx_description
1 polymer ?
#
loop_
_entity_poly.entity_id
_entity_poly.type
_entity_poly.pdbx_seq_one_letter_code
_entity_poly.pdbx_strand_id
1 'polypeptide(L)'
;MANYIFLVQTNPDDIHAGLDAIHQVTQIAEQGHDIEQVFFYGPGVGYGHHFLSFPAGAPNLQQQWLELAKQYAFPLVVCATVGSQYGLEAELPPEGNLALGFQAGGLTDFMSHLVNADHLLQFPAVKQGQAGAKGHISFLFQEPATQPAARHGLDMLLMAASLELPCAAIYNKMALTQLVEPDQGPDLFKRLDMLADIFEFEGFYTTAEALQQAGLTADDLRVPVRLLTPEALDALLSTDSQHIVRF
;
A
#
# COMPACT_ATOMS: atom_id res chain seq x y z
N MET A 1 20.31 -5.67 -18.34
CA MET A 1 18.89 -5.52 -18.66
C MET A 1 18.17 -6.44 -17.69
N ALA A 2 17.32 -5.89 -16.83
CA ALA A 2 16.60 -6.61 -15.80
C ALA A 2 15.10 -6.50 -16.09
N ASN A 3 14.33 -7.51 -15.72
CA ASN A 3 12.91 -7.60 -16.00
C ASN A 3 12.08 -7.15 -14.80
N TYR A 4 11.21 -6.16 -15.00
CA TYR A 4 10.38 -5.57 -13.96
C TYR A 4 8.92 -5.92 -14.14
N ILE A 5 8.24 -6.20 -13.04
CA ILE A 5 6.79 -6.29 -13.00
C ILE A 5 6.26 -5.28 -11.98
N PHE A 6 5.12 -4.65 -12.31
CA PHE A 6 4.53 -3.62 -11.48
C PHE A 6 3.14 -4.04 -11.01
N LEU A 7 2.83 -3.77 -9.75
CA LEU A 7 1.49 -3.91 -9.18
C LEU A 7 0.94 -2.51 -8.87
N VAL A 8 -0.11 -2.10 -9.58
CA VAL A 8 -0.77 -0.80 -9.38
C VAL A 8 -2.09 -1.01 -8.68
N GLN A 9 -2.22 -0.44 -7.48
CA GLN A 9 -3.43 -0.45 -6.68
C GLN A 9 -3.99 0.96 -6.42
N THR A 10 -3.26 2.01 -6.79
CA THR A 10 -3.71 3.40 -6.74
C THR A 10 -4.97 3.60 -7.59
N ASN A 11 -5.94 4.33 -7.05
CA ASN A 11 -7.17 4.65 -7.76
C ASN A 11 -6.88 5.74 -8.82
N PRO A 12 -7.46 5.69 -10.03
CA PRO A 12 -7.36 6.75 -11.02
C PRO A 12 -7.67 8.18 -10.55
N ASP A 13 -8.48 8.37 -9.50
CA ASP A 13 -8.81 9.69 -8.97
C ASP A 13 -7.69 10.32 -8.12
N ASP A 14 -6.74 9.51 -7.62
CA ASP A 14 -5.54 9.99 -6.97
C ASP A 14 -4.48 10.37 -8.01
N ILE A 15 -4.61 11.60 -8.51
CA ILE A 15 -3.74 12.13 -9.55
C ILE A 15 -2.27 12.12 -9.14
N HIS A 16 -1.96 12.41 -7.87
CA HIS A 16 -0.57 12.46 -7.41
C HIS A 16 0.04 11.06 -7.40
N ALA A 17 -0.62 10.09 -6.74
CA ALA A 17 -0.10 8.74 -6.65
C ALA A 17 -0.05 8.04 -8.02
N GLY A 18 -1.02 8.33 -8.90
CA GLY A 18 -1.03 7.84 -10.27
C GLY A 18 0.12 8.40 -11.12
N LEU A 19 0.41 9.70 -11.03
CA LEU A 19 1.55 10.32 -11.71
C LEU A 19 2.89 9.79 -11.18
N ASP A 20 3.02 9.60 -9.87
CA ASP A 20 4.24 9.04 -9.28
C ASP A 20 4.52 7.63 -9.79
N ALA A 21 3.47 6.79 -9.91
CA ALA A 21 3.58 5.45 -10.47
C ALA A 21 4.03 5.49 -11.94
N ILE A 22 3.38 6.31 -12.77
CA ILE A 22 3.75 6.50 -14.18
C ILE A 22 5.19 7.00 -14.31
N HIS A 23 5.60 7.97 -13.48
CA HIS A 23 6.94 8.53 -13.51
C HIS A 23 8.01 7.49 -13.19
N GLN A 24 7.82 6.71 -12.12
CA GLN A 24 8.76 5.65 -11.73
C GLN A 24 8.87 4.56 -12.80
N VAL A 25 7.74 4.11 -13.38
CA VAL A 25 7.76 3.13 -14.48
C VAL A 25 8.48 3.71 -15.70
N THR A 26 8.25 4.99 -16.02
CA THR A 26 8.91 5.68 -17.13
C THR A 26 10.43 5.72 -16.92
N GLN A 27 10.90 6.08 -15.72
CA GLN A 27 12.33 6.14 -15.41
C GLN A 27 13.00 4.77 -15.55
N ILE A 28 12.35 3.70 -15.10
CA ILE A 28 12.86 2.33 -15.24
C ILE A 28 12.95 1.93 -16.73
N ALA A 29 11.92 2.26 -17.50
CA ALA A 29 11.91 2.00 -18.94
C ALA A 29 13.01 2.80 -19.68
N GLU A 30 13.22 4.08 -19.33
CA GLU A 30 14.25 4.95 -19.91
C GLU A 30 15.68 4.49 -19.60
N GLN A 31 15.88 3.80 -18.48
CA GLN A 31 17.15 3.16 -18.12
C GLN A 31 17.44 1.89 -18.96
N GLY A 32 16.50 1.49 -19.83
CA GLY A 32 16.63 0.34 -20.72
C GLY A 32 16.39 -1.00 -20.03
N HIS A 33 15.58 -1.01 -18.97
CA HIS A 33 15.07 -2.24 -18.36
C HIS A 33 13.83 -2.74 -19.10
N ASP A 34 13.61 -4.06 -19.08
CA ASP A 34 12.42 -4.67 -19.65
C ASP A 34 11.26 -4.61 -18.64
N ILE A 35 10.05 -4.44 -19.14
CA ILE A 35 8.83 -4.45 -18.33
C ILE A 35 7.99 -5.63 -18.76
N GLU A 36 7.93 -6.65 -17.90
CA GLU A 36 7.14 -7.85 -18.10
C GLU A 36 5.66 -7.49 -18.23
N GLN A 37 5.15 -6.67 -17.30
CA GLN A 37 3.74 -6.32 -17.17
C GLN A 37 3.52 -5.21 -16.13
N VAL A 38 2.50 -4.39 -16.36
CA VAL A 38 1.85 -3.60 -15.31
C VAL A 38 0.50 -4.25 -14.97
N PHE A 39 0.37 -4.76 -13.75
CA PHE A 39 -0.84 -5.42 -13.27
C PHE A 39 -1.65 -4.48 -12.37
N PHE A 40 -2.91 -4.29 -12.71
CA PHE A 40 -3.84 -3.45 -11.95
C PHE A 40 -4.73 -4.32 -11.06
N TYR A 41 -4.74 -4.00 -9.77
CA TYR A 41 -5.45 -4.75 -8.74
C TYR A 41 -6.11 -3.81 -7.73
N GLY A 42 -7.12 -4.28 -7.00
CA GLY A 42 -7.88 -3.44 -6.07
C GLY A 42 -8.47 -2.20 -6.79
N PRO A 43 -8.38 -0.99 -6.21
CA PRO A 43 -8.86 0.23 -6.86
C PRO A 43 -8.19 0.56 -8.21
N GLY A 44 -6.97 0.06 -8.43
CA GLY A 44 -6.23 0.26 -9.68
C GLY A 44 -6.92 -0.34 -10.91
N VAL A 45 -7.83 -1.31 -10.73
CA VAL A 45 -8.63 -1.84 -11.87
C VAL A 45 -9.47 -0.76 -12.54
N GLY A 46 -9.72 0.36 -11.86
CA GLY A 46 -10.38 1.55 -12.40
C GLY A 46 -9.74 2.05 -13.70
N TYR A 47 -8.42 1.93 -13.85
CA TYR A 47 -7.70 2.33 -15.07
C TYR A 47 -8.14 1.56 -16.31
N GLY A 48 -8.70 0.35 -16.14
CA GLY A 48 -9.18 -0.47 -17.25
C GLY A 48 -10.58 -0.11 -17.75
N HIS A 49 -11.30 0.83 -17.14
CA HIS A 49 -12.67 1.15 -17.55
C HIS A 49 -12.71 1.97 -18.85
N HIS A 50 -13.47 1.50 -19.83
CA HIS A 50 -13.72 2.20 -21.09
C HIS A 50 -14.41 3.56 -20.88
N PHE A 51 -15.24 3.68 -19.85
CA PHE A 51 -15.98 4.90 -19.51
C PHE A 51 -15.25 5.81 -18.52
N LEU A 52 -14.01 5.47 -18.13
CA LEU A 52 -13.22 6.33 -17.25
C LEU A 52 -13.02 7.70 -17.91
N SER A 53 -13.35 8.75 -17.16
CA SER A 53 -13.16 10.13 -17.61
C SER A 53 -12.51 10.95 -16.51
N PHE A 54 -11.57 11.80 -16.91
CA PHE A 54 -10.87 12.70 -16.01
C PHE A 54 -11.48 14.11 -16.10
N PRO A 55 -11.48 14.90 -15.00
CA PRO A 55 -11.93 16.29 -15.03
C PRO A 55 -11.18 17.12 -16.07
N ALA A 56 -11.85 18.11 -16.66
CA ALA A 56 -11.21 19.01 -17.60
C ALA A 56 -10.01 19.73 -16.96
N GLY A 57 -8.85 19.67 -17.62
CA GLY A 57 -7.59 20.25 -17.12
C GLY A 57 -6.78 19.35 -16.20
N ALA A 58 -7.34 18.21 -15.74
CA ALA A 58 -6.57 17.17 -15.06
C ALA A 58 -5.83 16.28 -16.07
N PRO A 59 -4.67 15.72 -15.71
CA PRO A 59 -3.99 14.75 -16.56
C PRO A 59 -4.84 13.49 -16.74
N ASN A 60 -4.96 13.01 -17.98
CA ASN A 60 -5.59 11.72 -18.26
C ASN A 60 -4.57 10.60 -18.02
N LEU A 61 -4.62 10.01 -16.83
CA LEU A 61 -3.66 8.99 -16.43
C LEU A 61 -3.84 7.67 -17.18
N GLN A 62 -5.07 7.30 -17.55
CA GLN A 62 -5.32 6.12 -18.38
C GLN A 62 -4.65 6.25 -19.74
N GLN A 63 -4.77 7.43 -20.37
CA GLN A 63 -4.12 7.71 -21.64
C GLN A 63 -2.59 7.67 -21.52
N GLN A 64 -2.03 8.20 -20.43
CA GLN A 64 -0.59 8.14 -20.19
C GLN A 64 -0.08 6.70 -20.02
N TRP A 65 -0.80 5.84 -19.30
CA TRP A 65 -0.48 4.41 -19.24
C TRP A 65 -0.48 3.75 -20.61
N LEU A 66 -1.52 4.02 -21.42
CA LEU A 66 -1.62 3.48 -22.79
C LEU A 66 -0.48 3.95 -23.69
N GLU A 67 -0.10 5.23 -23.61
CA GLU A 67 1.01 5.80 -24.38
C GLU A 67 2.35 5.20 -23.94
N LEU A 68 2.57 5.08 -22.63
CA LEU A 68 3.78 4.49 -22.06
C LEU A 68 3.93 3.02 -22.44
N ALA A 69 2.86 2.23 -22.29
CA ALA A 69 2.81 0.82 -22.67
C ALA A 69 3.07 0.62 -24.16
N LYS A 70 2.55 1.51 -25.01
CA LYS A 70 2.80 1.48 -26.45
C LYS A 70 4.25 1.85 -26.79
N GLN A 71 4.82 2.84 -26.10
CA GLN A 71 6.19 3.31 -26.34
C GLN A 71 7.23 2.24 -25.98
N TYR A 72 7.05 1.55 -24.86
CA TYR A 72 8.00 0.56 -24.34
C TYR A 72 7.55 -0.90 -24.51
N ALA A 73 6.42 -1.12 -25.19
CA ALA A 73 5.91 -2.42 -25.61
C ALA A 73 5.67 -3.44 -24.48
N PHE A 74 5.01 -3.01 -23.39
CA PHE A 74 4.61 -3.90 -22.29
C PHE A 74 3.09 -3.98 -22.12
N PRO A 75 2.55 -5.09 -21.58
CA PRO A 75 1.12 -5.25 -21.40
C PRO A 75 0.59 -4.51 -20.16
N LEU A 76 -0.60 -3.93 -20.30
CA LEU A 76 -1.42 -3.43 -19.19
C LEU A 76 -2.50 -4.45 -18.89
N VAL A 77 -2.45 -5.07 -17.71
CA VAL A 77 -3.35 -6.18 -17.37
C VAL A 77 -4.16 -5.83 -16.13
N VAL A 78 -5.48 -5.92 -16.23
CA VAL A 78 -6.40 -5.77 -15.08
C VAL A 78 -6.80 -7.13 -14.53
N CYS A 79 -6.90 -7.24 -13.21
CA CYS A 79 -7.46 -8.45 -12.61
C CYS A 79 -8.95 -8.55 -12.93
N ALA A 80 -9.38 -9.56 -13.70
CA ALA A 80 -10.78 -9.74 -14.10
C ALA A 80 -11.71 -9.95 -12.89
N THR A 81 -11.29 -10.79 -11.95
CA THR A 81 -12.08 -11.12 -10.76
C THR A 81 -12.28 -9.90 -9.87
N VAL A 82 -11.23 -9.13 -9.61
CA VAL A 82 -11.35 -7.90 -8.81
C VAL A 82 -12.05 -6.80 -9.59
N GLY A 83 -11.75 -6.66 -10.88
CA GLY A 83 -12.42 -5.72 -11.78
C GLY A 83 -13.93 -5.79 -11.70
N SER A 84 -14.50 -7.00 -11.69
CA SER A 84 -15.96 -7.18 -11.58
C SER A 84 -16.56 -6.59 -10.30
N GLN A 85 -15.80 -6.55 -9.19
CA GLN A 85 -16.23 -5.91 -7.93
C GLN A 85 -16.30 -4.37 -8.05
N TYR A 86 -15.55 -3.79 -8.99
CA TYR A 86 -15.54 -2.37 -9.35
C TYR A 86 -16.38 -2.09 -10.62
N GLY A 87 -17.24 -3.02 -11.01
CA GLY A 87 -18.12 -2.88 -12.19
C GLY A 87 -17.40 -2.98 -13.54
N LEU A 88 -16.15 -3.46 -13.56
CA LEU A 88 -15.42 -3.72 -14.79
C LEU A 88 -15.78 -5.11 -15.33
N GLU A 89 -16.37 -5.15 -16.50
CA GLU A 89 -16.62 -6.34 -17.30
C GLU A 89 -15.41 -6.56 -18.21
N ALA A 90 -14.74 -7.69 -18.02
CA ALA A 90 -13.44 -8.06 -18.60
C ALA A 90 -13.48 -8.37 -20.12
N GLU A 91 -14.41 -7.75 -20.85
CA GLU A 91 -14.56 -7.84 -22.30
C GLU A 91 -14.54 -6.42 -22.91
N LEU A 92 -14.11 -6.31 -24.17
CA LEU A 92 -14.14 -5.04 -24.88
C LEU A 92 -15.59 -4.65 -25.21
N PRO A 93 -15.88 -3.34 -25.39
CA PRO A 93 -17.19 -2.91 -25.86
C PRO A 93 -17.53 -3.46 -27.26
N PRO A 94 -18.82 -3.78 -27.53
CA PRO A 94 -19.98 -3.58 -26.66
C PRO A 94 -20.27 -4.69 -25.62
N GLU A 95 -19.54 -5.80 -25.63
CA GLU A 95 -19.80 -6.98 -24.79
C GLU A 95 -19.37 -6.80 -23.32
N GLY A 96 -18.46 -5.87 -23.07
CA GLY A 96 -18.11 -5.40 -21.74
C GLY A 96 -17.68 -3.93 -21.76
N ASN A 97 -16.86 -3.54 -20.80
CA ASN A 97 -16.40 -2.16 -20.64
C ASN A 97 -14.89 -2.07 -20.38
N LEU A 98 -14.11 -3.05 -20.83
CA LEU A 98 -12.65 -2.98 -20.81
C LEU A 98 -12.13 -1.96 -21.84
N ALA A 99 -11.25 -1.07 -21.41
CA ALA A 99 -10.63 -0.06 -22.25
C ALA A 99 -9.69 -0.72 -23.28
N LEU A 100 -9.75 -0.24 -24.53
CA LEU A 100 -8.86 -0.72 -25.58
C LEU A 100 -7.40 -0.48 -25.20
N GLY A 101 -6.57 -1.53 -25.32
CA GLY A 101 -5.16 -1.52 -24.93
C GLY A 101 -4.90 -2.10 -23.54
N PHE A 102 -5.93 -2.31 -22.73
CA PHE A 102 -5.87 -3.15 -21.54
C PHE A 102 -6.26 -4.59 -21.88
N GLN A 103 -5.75 -5.52 -21.08
CA GLN A 103 -6.07 -6.94 -21.14
C GLN A 103 -6.63 -7.39 -19.79
N ALA A 104 -7.55 -8.35 -19.81
CA ALA A 104 -8.01 -8.99 -18.59
C ALA A 104 -7.16 -10.21 -18.27
N GLY A 105 -6.75 -10.35 -17.00
CA GLY A 105 -5.97 -11.50 -16.52
C GLY A 105 -6.37 -11.93 -15.12
N GLY A 106 -5.90 -13.11 -14.71
CA GLY A 106 -6.08 -13.65 -13.36
C GLY A 106 -4.88 -13.41 -12.45
N LEU A 107 -5.08 -13.59 -11.15
CA LEU A 107 -3.96 -13.58 -10.19
C LEU A 107 -2.95 -14.71 -10.47
N THR A 108 -3.42 -15.87 -10.94
CA THR A 108 -2.56 -16.98 -11.35
C THR A 108 -1.64 -16.62 -12.50
N ASP A 109 -2.14 -15.87 -13.49
CA ASP A 109 -1.35 -15.41 -14.63
C ASP A 109 -0.28 -14.42 -14.15
N PHE A 110 -0.68 -13.43 -13.33
CA PHE A 110 0.24 -12.50 -12.71
C PHE A 110 1.36 -13.21 -11.93
N MET A 111 1.03 -14.21 -11.12
CA MET A 111 2.03 -14.99 -10.36
C MET A 111 3.00 -15.72 -11.30
N SER A 112 2.53 -16.18 -12.45
CA SER A 112 3.38 -16.86 -13.45
C SER A 112 4.38 -15.89 -14.08
N HIS A 113 3.97 -14.65 -14.36
CA HIS A 113 4.86 -13.58 -14.83
C HIS A 113 5.83 -13.11 -13.75
N LEU A 114 5.36 -12.98 -12.49
CA LEU A 114 6.17 -12.58 -11.35
C LEU A 114 7.36 -13.51 -11.10
N VAL A 115 7.19 -14.82 -11.28
CA VAL A 115 8.29 -15.80 -11.15
C VAL A 115 9.43 -15.56 -12.15
N ASN A 116 9.15 -14.94 -13.29
CA ASN A 116 10.13 -14.64 -14.33
C ASN A 116 10.66 -13.20 -14.27
N ALA A 117 10.19 -12.38 -13.34
CA ALA A 117 10.65 -11.01 -13.14
C ALA A 117 11.81 -10.97 -12.12
N ASP A 118 12.78 -10.10 -12.35
CA ASP A 118 13.88 -9.84 -11.41
C ASP A 118 13.42 -8.96 -10.24
N HIS A 119 12.45 -8.07 -10.51
CA HIS A 119 11.98 -7.07 -9.56
C HIS A 119 10.47 -6.88 -9.62
N LEU A 120 9.84 -6.78 -8.44
CA LEU A 120 8.45 -6.36 -8.25
C LEU A 120 8.43 -5.00 -7.57
N LEU A 121 7.78 -4.01 -8.18
CA LEU A 121 7.46 -2.74 -7.53
C LEU A 121 5.94 -2.61 -7.36
N GLN A 122 5.53 -2.10 -6.21
CA GLN A 122 4.12 -1.97 -5.85
C GLN A 122 3.77 -0.49 -5.63
N PHE A 123 2.65 -0.08 -6.18
CA PHE A 123 2.04 1.23 -5.98
C PHE A 123 0.72 1.03 -5.24
N PRO A 124 0.76 0.92 -3.90
CA PRO A 124 -0.43 0.63 -3.12
C PRO A 124 -1.46 1.74 -3.30
N ALA A 125 -2.75 1.42 -3.16
CA ALA A 125 -3.76 2.45 -2.99
C ALA A 125 -3.29 3.34 -1.83
N VAL A 126 -3.15 4.65 -2.08
CA VAL A 126 -3.06 5.59 -0.98
C VAL A 126 -4.39 5.44 -0.24
N LYS A 127 -4.39 4.63 0.81
CA LYS A 127 -5.39 4.79 1.84
C LYS A 127 -5.15 6.20 2.31
N GLN A 128 -6.08 7.11 2.02
CA GLN A 128 -6.26 8.27 2.87
C GLN A 128 -6.48 7.72 4.27
N GLY A 129 -5.38 7.43 4.96
CA GLY A 129 -5.33 7.27 6.39
C GLY A 129 -5.60 8.64 6.95
N GLN A 130 -6.85 9.08 6.88
CA GLN A 130 -7.40 9.62 8.09
C GLN A 130 -7.48 8.44 9.04
N ALA A 131 -6.42 8.25 9.81
CA ALA A 131 -6.52 7.49 11.03
C ALA A 131 -7.71 8.10 11.80
N GLY A 132 -8.81 7.34 11.92
CA GLY A 132 -10.09 7.87 12.40
C GLY A 132 -11.32 7.62 11.51
N ALA A 133 -11.26 6.82 10.44
CA ALA A 133 -12.47 6.36 9.77
C ALA A 133 -13.36 5.52 10.74
N LYS A 134 -14.68 5.70 10.69
CA LYS A 134 -15.63 4.98 11.56
C LYS A 134 -15.43 3.46 11.47
N GLY A 135 -15.16 2.81 12.60
CA GLY A 135 -14.92 1.36 12.70
C GLY A 135 -13.45 0.94 12.80
N HIS A 136 -12.51 1.89 12.82
CA HIS A 136 -11.07 1.67 12.95
C HIS A 136 -10.63 1.31 14.40
N ILE A 137 -9.72 0.34 14.54
CA ILE A 137 -9.09 -0.04 15.82
C ILE A 137 -7.68 0.56 15.91
N SER A 138 -7.44 1.38 16.92
CA SER A 138 -6.11 1.98 17.16
C SER A 138 -5.38 1.21 18.25
N PHE A 139 -4.26 0.58 17.90
CA PHE A 139 -3.36 -0.08 18.84
C PHE A 139 -2.30 0.90 19.29
N LEU A 140 -2.39 1.38 20.53
CA LEU A 140 -1.40 2.28 21.11
C LEU A 140 -0.38 1.49 21.93
N PHE A 141 0.84 1.45 21.43
CA PHE A 141 1.98 0.84 22.10
C PHE A 141 2.71 1.91 22.93
N GLN A 142 2.83 1.63 24.21
CA GLN A 142 3.36 2.53 25.23
C GLN A 142 4.55 1.93 25.99
N GLU A 143 4.66 0.61 25.99
CA GLU A 143 5.69 -0.13 26.71
C GLU A 143 6.88 -0.54 25.81
N PRO A 144 8.10 -0.70 26.34
CA PRO A 144 9.26 -1.12 25.55
C PRO A 144 9.20 -2.61 25.18
N ALA A 145 10.03 -3.02 24.20
CA ALA A 145 10.08 -4.40 23.68
C ALA A 145 10.32 -5.49 24.73
N THR A 146 10.91 -5.13 25.88
CA THR A 146 11.18 -6.05 26.99
C THR A 146 9.95 -6.40 27.81
N GLN A 147 8.85 -5.66 27.68
CA GLN A 147 7.64 -5.89 28.47
C GLN A 147 6.73 -6.93 27.83
N PRO A 148 6.08 -7.82 28.62
CA PRO A 148 5.11 -8.77 28.09
C PRO A 148 3.94 -8.12 27.35
N ALA A 149 3.55 -6.90 27.76
CA ALA A 149 2.45 -6.15 27.16
C ALA A 149 2.72 -5.78 25.69
N ALA A 150 3.98 -5.49 25.33
CA ALA A 150 4.39 -5.23 23.95
C ALA A 150 4.09 -6.42 23.02
N ARG A 151 4.43 -7.64 23.47
CA ARG A 151 4.14 -8.87 22.71
C ARG A 151 2.65 -9.12 22.59
N HIS A 152 1.89 -8.98 23.69
CA HIS A 152 0.44 -9.14 23.63
C HIS A 152 -0.23 -8.13 22.70
N GLY A 153 0.24 -6.88 22.69
CA GLY A 153 -0.23 -5.86 21.77
C GLY A 153 0.02 -6.23 20.31
N LEU A 154 1.21 -6.79 20.02
CA LEU A 154 1.53 -7.28 18.69
C LEU A 154 0.63 -8.45 18.28
N ASP A 155 0.45 -9.44 19.15
CA ASP A 155 -0.39 -10.61 18.88
C ASP A 155 -1.85 -10.17 18.58
N MET A 156 -2.36 -9.18 19.31
CA MET A 156 -3.70 -8.62 19.06
C MET A 156 -3.78 -7.77 17.78
N LEU A 157 -2.72 -7.01 17.47
CA LEU A 157 -2.63 -6.28 16.21
C LEU A 157 -2.62 -7.25 15.02
N LEU A 158 -1.79 -8.30 15.09
CA LEU A 158 -1.72 -9.34 14.07
C LEU A 158 -3.07 -10.06 13.91
N MET A 159 -3.75 -10.34 15.02
CA MET A 159 -5.10 -10.91 14.98
C MET A 159 -6.08 -9.98 14.27
N ALA A 160 -6.12 -8.70 14.64
CA ALA A 160 -7.01 -7.72 14.02
C ALA A 160 -6.74 -7.56 12.52
N ALA A 161 -5.48 -7.44 12.12
CA ALA A 161 -5.06 -7.39 10.72
C ALA A 161 -5.48 -8.66 9.97
N SER A 162 -5.29 -9.85 10.57
CA SER A 162 -5.67 -11.14 9.96
C SER A 162 -7.17 -11.30 9.72
N LEU A 163 -8.00 -10.57 10.48
CA LEU A 163 -9.46 -10.54 10.35
C LEU A 163 -9.92 -9.44 9.38
N GLU A 164 -8.99 -8.81 8.65
CA GLU A 164 -9.23 -7.69 7.74
C GLU A 164 -9.93 -6.51 8.43
N LEU A 165 -9.70 -6.34 9.73
CA LEU A 165 -10.22 -5.20 10.48
C LEU A 165 -9.32 -3.98 10.23
N PRO A 166 -9.89 -2.82 9.83
CA PRO A 166 -9.12 -1.60 9.68
C PRO A 166 -8.44 -1.24 10.99
N CYS A 167 -7.11 -1.31 11.02
CA CYS A 167 -6.35 -1.03 12.22
C CYS A 167 -5.03 -0.33 11.95
N ALA A 168 -4.60 0.47 12.92
CA ALA A 168 -3.34 1.19 12.92
C ALA A 168 -2.56 0.92 14.21
N ALA A 169 -1.24 0.99 14.13
CA ALA A 169 -0.37 0.84 15.28
C ALA A 169 0.38 2.15 15.55
N ILE A 170 0.21 2.70 16.74
CA ILE A 170 0.78 4.00 17.16
C ILE A 170 1.79 3.74 18.27
N TYR A 171 3.00 4.24 18.10
CA TYR A 171 4.11 4.01 19.03
C TYR A 171 4.52 5.31 19.70
N ASN A 172 4.55 5.30 21.03
CA ASN A 172 5.21 6.36 21.78
C ASN A 172 6.74 6.14 21.83
N LYS A 173 7.45 7.09 22.45
CA LYS A 173 8.89 7.03 22.68
C LYS A 173 9.40 5.67 23.17
N MET A 174 8.78 5.10 24.21
CA MET A 174 9.27 3.87 24.86
C MET A 174 9.04 2.65 23.97
N ALA A 175 7.89 2.63 23.30
CA ALA A 175 7.50 1.55 22.40
C ALA A 175 8.27 1.53 21.09
N LEU A 176 8.91 2.62 20.67
CA LEU A 176 9.74 2.62 19.45
C LEU A 176 10.84 1.55 19.46
N THR A 177 11.34 1.17 20.65
CA THR A 177 12.27 0.04 20.80
C THR A 177 11.73 -1.28 20.27
N GLN A 178 10.40 -1.44 20.20
CA GLN A 178 9.77 -2.58 19.57
C GLN A 178 10.09 -2.62 18.08
N LEU A 179 10.18 -1.49 17.39
CA LEU A 179 10.36 -1.36 15.94
C LEU A 179 11.82 -1.33 15.47
N VAL A 180 12.77 -1.49 16.39
CA VAL A 180 14.20 -1.59 16.08
C VAL A 180 14.60 -3.06 16.09
N GLU A 181 15.54 -3.46 15.22
CA GLU A 181 16.13 -4.81 15.30
C GLU A 181 16.88 -4.99 16.63
N PRO A 182 16.65 -6.09 17.37
CA PRO A 182 17.34 -6.30 18.64
C PRO A 182 18.82 -6.62 18.42
N ASP A 183 19.72 -5.89 19.09
CA ASP A 183 21.17 -6.15 19.07
C ASP A 183 21.53 -7.57 19.53
N GLN A 184 20.79 -8.12 20.51
CA GLN A 184 20.95 -9.48 21.03
C GLN A 184 19.62 -10.07 21.51
N GLY A 185 19.41 -11.36 21.24
CA GLY A 185 18.25 -12.12 21.70
C GLY A 185 17.30 -12.52 20.56
N PRO A 186 16.22 -13.27 20.88
CA PRO A 186 15.23 -13.67 19.89
C PRO A 186 14.44 -12.46 19.39
N ASP A 187 14.37 -12.31 18.07
CA ASP A 187 13.52 -11.31 17.44
C ASP A 187 12.06 -11.75 17.49
N LEU A 188 11.34 -11.23 18.49
CA LEU A 188 9.92 -11.52 18.72
C LEU A 188 8.99 -10.80 17.74
N PHE A 189 9.53 -9.89 16.94
CA PHE A 189 8.76 -8.97 16.11
C PHE A 189 9.11 -9.05 14.61
N LYS A 190 9.93 -10.04 14.22
CA LYS A 190 10.33 -10.39 12.84
C LYS A 190 9.19 -10.46 11.81
N ARG A 191 7.94 -10.62 12.27
CA ARG A 191 6.77 -10.77 11.40
C ARG A 191 6.03 -9.46 11.10
N LEU A 192 6.43 -8.34 11.70
CA LEU A 192 5.79 -7.05 11.44
C LEU A 192 5.91 -6.62 9.98
N ASP A 193 7.01 -6.94 9.32
CA ASP A 193 7.26 -6.54 7.93
C ASP A 193 6.21 -7.17 7.00
N MET A 194 5.69 -8.35 7.35
CA MET A 194 4.64 -9.06 6.61
C MET A 194 3.24 -8.44 6.76
N LEU A 195 3.03 -7.50 7.70
CA LEU A 195 1.73 -6.86 7.91
C LEU A 195 1.36 -5.91 6.77
N ALA A 196 2.34 -5.22 6.21
CA ALA A 196 2.12 -4.27 5.11
C ALA A 196 1.68 -4.98 3.81
N ASP A 197 2.07 -6.24 3.64
CA ASP A 197 1.92 -6.95 2.38
C ASP A 197 0.65 -7.82 2.27
N ILE A 198 -0.06 -8.07 3.38
CA ILE A 198 -1.08 -9.14 3.42
C ILE A 198 -2.47 -8.69 3.95
N PHE A 199 -2.62 -7.53 4.61
CA PHE A 199 -3.86 -7.21 5.34
C PHE A 199 -4.34 -5.75 5.26
N GLU A 200 -5.58 -5.49 5.71
CA GLU A 200 -6.20 -4.17 5.93
C GLU A 200 -5.51 -3.38 7.08
N PHE A 201 -4.18 -3.32 7.08
CA PHE A 201 -3.39 -2.57 8.05
C PHE A 201 -3.08 -1.17 7.51
N GLU A 202 -3.44 -0.13 8.25
CA GLU A 202 -3.28 1.27 7.82
C GLU A 202 -1.82 1.75 7.90
N GLY A 203 -1.02 1.12 8.75
CA GLY A 203 0.40 1.40 8.90
C GLY A 203 0.84 1.64 10.34
N PHE A 204 2.15 1.86 10.47
CA PHE A 204 2.80 2.22 11.72
C PHE A 204 2.91 3.74 11.82
N TYR A 205 2.61 4.29 13.00
CA TYR A 205 2.57 5.72 13.24
C TYR A 205 3.36 6.10 14.50
N THR A 206 4.03 7.25 14.46
CA THR A 206 4.65 7.88 15.63
C THR A 206 4.72 9.40 15.44
N THR A 207 5.22 10.15 16.42
CA THR A 207 5.47 11.60 16.26
C THR A 207 6.95 11.86 16.04
N ALA A 208 7.28 12.96 15.35
CA ALA A 208 8.67 13.39 15.19
C ALA A 208 9.36 13.62 16.54
N GLU A 209 8.62 14.11 17.53
CA GLU A 209 9.09 14.29 18.89
C GLU A 209 9.45 12.96 19.56
N ALA A 210 8.62 11.92 19.40
CA ALA A 210 8.89 10.60 19.98
C ALA A 210 10.19 9.99 19.44
N LEU A 211 10.44 10.10 18.13
CA LEU A 211 11.70 9.65 17.50
C LEU A 211 12.90 10.43 18.04
N GLN A 212 12.80 11.76 18.06
CA GLN A 212 13.86 12.63 18.58
C GLN A 212 14.19 12.31 20.04
N GLN A 213 13.18 12.10 20.88
CA GLN A 213 13.37 11.76 22.29
C GLN A 213 13.90 10.34 22.51
N ALA A 214 13.65 9.42 21.57
CA ALA A 214 14.22 8.07 21.57
C ALA A 214 15.64 8.04 20.99
N GLY A 215 16.10 9.12 20.35
CA GLY A 215 17.40 9.16 19.66
C GLY A 215 17.42 8.31 18.40
N LEU A 216 16.27 8.08 17.78
CA LEU A 216 16.09 7.26 16.59
C LEU A 216 15.71 8.12 15.38
N THR A 217 16.03 7.64 14.20
CA THR A 217 15.62 8.15 12.90
C THR A 217 14.72 7.12 12.21
N ALA A 218 14.08 7.50 11.10
CA ALA A 218 13.25 6.57 10.34
C ALA A 218 14.05 5.37 9.79
N ASP A 219 15.33 5.57 9.48
CA ASP A 219 16.23 4.54 8.94
C ASP A 219 16.63 3.49 10.00
N ASP A 220 16.47 3.81 11.30
CA ASP A 220 16.75 2.87 12.40
C ASP A 220 15.59 1.88 12.63
N LEU A 221 14.46 2.08 11.96
CA LEU A 221 13.25 1.28 12.14
C LEU A 221 13.16 0.21 11.06
N ARG A 222 12.82 -1.03 11.46
CA ARG A 222 12.70 -2.15 10.52
C ARG A 222 11.42 -2.12 9.67
N VAL A 223 10.47 -1.23 10.02
CA VAL A 223 9.23 -1.02 9.28
C VAL A 223 9.05 0.45 8.93
N PRO A 224 8.40 0.77 7.80
CA PRO A 224 8.10 2.15 7.45
C PRO A 224 7.10 2.76 8.44
N VAL A 225 7.51 3.82 9.12
CA VAL A 225 6.68 4.56 10.08
C VAL A 225 6.30 5.94 9.53
N ARG A 226 5.00 6.26 9.57
CA ARG A 226 4.46 7.56 9.18
C ARG A 226 4.42 8.50 10.38
N LEU A 227 4.84 9.74 10.17
CA LEU A 227 4.83 10.74 11.22
C LEU A 227 3.47 11.43 11.33
N LEU A 228 2.91 11.43 12.53
CA LEU A 228 1.73 12.20 12.89
C LEU A 228 2.15 13.55 13.46
N THR A 229 1.42 14.60 13.09
CA THR A 229 1.47 15.86 13.83
C THR A 229 0.81 15.68 15.20
N PRO A 230 1.17 16.49 16.20
CA PRO A 230 0.50 16.46 17.51
C PRO A 230 -1.01 16.59 17.39
N GLU A 231 -1.50 17.45 16.51
CA GLU A 231 -2.93 17.65 16.26
C GLU A 231 -3.59 16.42 15.63
N ALA A 232 -2.88 15.71 14.73
CA ALA A 232 -3.38 14.48 14.13
C ALA A 232 -3.41 13.34 15.15
N LEU A 233 -2.38 13.23 16.00
CA LEU A 233 -2.36 12.28 17.11
C LEU A 233 -3.51 12.56 18.09
N ASP A 234 -3.69 13.82 18.48
CA ASP A 234 -4.78 14.22 19.36
C ASP A 234 -6.14 13.95 18.71
N ALA A 235 -6.33 14.23 17.42
CA ALA A 235 -7.58 13.92 16.71
C ALA A 235 -7.88 12.41 16.75
N LEU A 236 -6.86 11.58 16.49
CA LEU A 236 -6.91 10.11 16.52
C LEU A 236 -7.22 9.57 17.92
N LEU A 237 -6.76 10.27 18.97
CA LEU A 237 -6.99 9.90 20.36
C LEU A 237 -8.28 10.52 20.96
N SER A 238 -8.83 11.58 20.36
CA SER A 238 -9.93 12.38 20.93
C SER A 238 -11.26 12.25 20.21
N THR A 239 -11.28 11.85 18.93
CA THR A 239 -12.50 11.87 18.10
C THR A 239 -12.74 10.52 17.39
N ASP A 240 -13.94 9.96 17.55
CA ASP A 240 -14.54 8.89 16.73
C ASP A 240 -13.88 7.48 16.63
N SER A 241 -12.72 7.20 17.24
CA SER A 241 -12.20 5.83 17.34
C SER A 241 -12.86 5.06 18.48
N GLN A 242 -13.95 4.32 18.21
CA GLN A 242 -14.68 3.56 19.23
C GLN A 242 -13.85 2.43 19.89
N HIS A 243 -12.66 2.10 19.38
CA HIS A 243 -11.83 1.01 19.89
C HIS A 243 -10.32 1.35 19.93
N ILE A 244 -9.88 2.10 20.94
CA ILE A 244 -8.45 2.25 21.27
C ILE A 244 -8.06 1.13 22.23
N VAL A 245 -7.01 0.38 21.90
CA VAL A 245 -6.45 -0.67 22.77
C VAL A 245 -5.01 -0.30 23.11
N ARG A 246 -4.67 -0.29 24.41
CA ARG A 246 -3.39 0.20 24.92
C ARG A 246 -2.54 -0.94 25.45
N PHE A 247 -1.25 -0.93 25.11
CA PHE A 247 -0.28 -1.97 25.43
C PHE A 247 1.05 -1.39 25.88
#